data_AF-A0A7Y2BBQ5-F1
#
_entry.id   AF-A0A7Y2BBQ5-F1
#
_cell.length_a   1.000
_cell.length_b   1.000
_cell.length_c   1.000
_cell.angle_alpha   90.00
_cell.angle_beta   90.00
_cell.angle_gamma   90.00
#
_symmetry.space_group_name_H-M   'P 1'
#
loop_
_entity.id
_entity.type
_entity.pdbx_description
1 polymer ?
#
loop_
_entity_poly.entity_id
_entity_poly.type
_entity_poly.pdbx_seq_one_letter_code
_entity_poly.pdbx_strand_id
1 'polypeptide(L)' 'LNDQVGLLVNSSRGIIFASEGEDFANAARDSAQKLQSQMSDILNQAGLI' A
#
# COMPACT_ATOMS: atom_id res chain seq x y z
N LEU A 1 15.82 -2.60 -7.27
CA LEU A 1 14.51 -2.42 -7.91
C LEU A 1 14.53 -3.35 -9.12
N ASN A 2 13.76 -4.43 -9.14
CA ASN A 2 13.82 -5.40 -10.25
C ASN A 2 12.71 -5.12 -11.26
N ASP A 3 13.00 -5.43 -12.52
CA ASP A 3 12.25 -4.96 -13.69
C ASP A 3 10.95 -5.76 -13.96
N GLN A 4 10.48 -6.57 -13.01
CA GLN A 4 9.31 -7.44 -13.21
C GLN A 4 8.05 -7.03 -12.45
N VAL A 5 8.18 -6.31 -11.33
CA VAL A 5 7.13 -5.57 -10.61
C VAL A 5 7.87 -4.95 -9.44
N GLY A 6 8.64 -3.92 -9.75
CA GLY A 6 9.57 -3.30 -8.84
C GLY A 6 8.86 -2.42 -7.81
N LEU A 7 8.20 -3.01 -6.81
CA LEU A 7 8.08 -2.44 -5.45
C LEU A 7 7.46 -3.49 -4.52
N LEU A 8 8.29 -4.32 -3.89
CA LEU A 8 7.88 -5.01 -2.66
C LEU A 8 7.78 -3.95 -1.56
N VAL A 9 6.68 -3.19 -1.55
CA VAL A 9 6.49 -2.11 -0.57
C VAL A 9 6.24 -2.72 0.78
N ASN A 10 7.25 -2.70 1.63
CA ASN A 10 7.04 -3.01 3.03
C ASN A 10 6.37 -1.81 3.71
N SER A 11 5.05 -1.92 3.91
CA SER A 11 4.27 -0.94 4.68
C SER A 11 3.55 -1.58 5.86
N SER A 12 4.05 -2.73 6.32
CA SER A 12 3.42 -3.54 7.37
C SER A 12 3.15 -2.74 8.64
N ARG A 13 4.08 -1.90 9.09
CA ARG A 13 3.87 -1.07 10.29
C ARG A 13 2.78 0.00 10.08
N GLY A 14 2.76 0.68 8.93
CA GLY A 14 1.73 1.69 8.65
C GLY A 14 0.33 1.11 8.46
N ILE A 15 0.22 -0.18 8.16
CA ILE A 15 -1.06 -0.90 8.02
C ILE A 15 -1.48 -1.51 9.37
N ILE A 16 -0.56 -2.18 10.08
CA ILE A 16 -0.84 -2.86 11.35
C ILE A 16 -1.06 -1.87 12.51
N PHE A 17 -0.51 -0.66 12.43
CA PHE A 17 -0.70 0.37 13.46
C PHE A 17 -1.56 1.54 12.95
N ALA A 18 -2.43 1.30 11.95
CA ALA A 18 -3.34 2.32 11.45
C ALA A 18 -4.41 2.73 12.48
N SER A 19 -4.75 1.84 13.41
CA SER A 19 -5.51 2.14 14.63
C SER A 19 -5.15 1.15 15.74
N GLU A 20 -5.38 1.54 16.99
CA GLU A 20 -5.19 0.73 18.20
C GLU A 20 -6.52 0.26 18.81
N GLY A 21 -7.67 0.59 18.18
CA GLY A 21 -9.02 0.33 18.69
C GLY A 21 -9.83 -0.70 17.89
N GLU A 22 -11.14 -0.79 18.18
CA GLU A 22 -12.07 -1.71 17.50
C GLU A 22 -12.20 -1.46 15.98
N ASP A 23 -11.84 -0.26 15.53
CA ASP A 23 -11.81 0.15 14.13
C ASP A 23 -10.54 -0.32 13.39
N PHE A 24 -9.63 -1.03 14.05
CA PHE A 24 -8.39 -1.55 13.49
C PHE A 24 -8.57 -2.21 12.12
N ALA A 25 -9.56 -3.09 11.97
CA ALA A 25 -9.79 -3.79 10.70
C ALA A 25 -10.13 -2.83 9.55
N ASN A 26 -10.93 -1.80 9.83
CA ASN A 26 -11.29 -0.78 8.84
C ASN A 26 -10.11 0.14 8.54
N ALA A 27 -9.41 0.61 9.57
CA ALA A 27 -8.24 1.48 9.43
C ALA A 27 -7.09 0.80 8.66
N ALA A 28 -6.82 -0.48 8.95
CA ALA A 28 -5.83 -1.27 8.25
C ALA A 28 -6.19 -1.45 6.76
N ARG A 29 -7.47 -1.74 6.46
CA ARG A 29 -7.98 -1.86 5.09
C ARG A 29 -7.83 -0.55 4.32
N ASP A 30 -8.20 0.58 4.92
CA ASP A 30 -8.13 1.89 4.28
C ASP A 30 -6.66 2.30 4.03
N SER A 31 -5.77 2.03 4.98
CA SER A 31 -4.32 2.24 4.83
C SER A 31 -3.74 1.41 3.68
N ALA A 32 -4.10 0.13 3.60
CA ALA A 32 -3.68 -0.76 2.52
C ALA A 32 -4.24 -0.32 1.16
N GLN A 33 -5.50 0.10 1.09
CA GLN A 33 -6.13 0.57 -0.14
C GLN A 33 -5.51 1.87 -0.65
N LYS A 34 -5.23 2.81 0.25
CA LYS A 34 -4.53 4.06 -0.07
C LYS A 34 -3.15 3.77 -0.65
N LEU A 35 -2.40 2.87 -0.01
CA LEU A 35 -1.08 2.47 -0.51
C LEU A 35 -1.17 1.83 -1.90
N GLN A 36 -2.11 0.92 -2.10
CA GLN A 36 -2.32 0.27 -3.39
C GLN A 36 -2.66 1.28 -4.49
N SER A 37 -3.47 2.31 -4.18
CA SER A 37 -3.83 3.35 -5.14
C SER A 37 -2.60 4.19 -5.53
N GLN A 38 -1.80 4.59 -4.54
CA GLN A 38 -0.54 5.29 -4.79
C GLN A 38 0.44 4.46 -5.63
N MET A 39 0.49 3.15 -5.41
CA MET A 39 1.32 2.26 -6.21
C MET A 39 0.80 2.13 -7.64
N SER A 40 -0.52 2.03 -7.82
CA SER A 40 -1.14 2.05 -9.14
C SER A 40 -0.75 3.32 -9.91
N ASP A 41 -0.79 4.49 -9.27
CA ASP A 41 -0.40 5.74 -9.91
C ASP A 41 1.08 5.75 -10.33
N ILE A 42 1.97 5.24 -9.48
CA ILE A 42 3.41 5.13 -9.79
C ILE A 42 3.64 4.16 -10.95
N LEU A 43 2.99 3.00 -10.94
CA LEU A 43 3.13 2.00 -12.00
C LEU A 43 2.60 2.54 -13.34
N ASN A 44 1.46 3.23 -13.34
CA ASN A 44 0.92 3.92 -14.52
C ASN A 44 1.91 4.97 -15.05
N GLN A 45 2.46 5.81 -14.18
CA GLN A 45 3.46 6.83 -14.57
C GLN A 45 4.75 6.22 -15.11
N ALA A 46 5.14 5.05 -14.60
CA ALA A 46 6.30 4.31 -15.07
C ALA A 46 6.04 3.51 -16.36
N GLY A 47 4.79 3.48 -16.88
CA GLY A 47 4.40 2.70 -18.04
C GLY A 47 4.46 1.18 -17.82
N LEU A 48 4.30 0.75 -16.56
CA LEU A 48 4.36 -0.66 -16.15
C LEU A 48 2.98 -1.32 -16.09
N ILE A 49 1.90 -0.53 -16.10
CA ILE A 49 0.49 -0.94 -16.23
C ILE A 49 -0.27 0.06 -17.09
#